data_AF-A0A928B9R8-F1
#
_entry.id   AF-A0A928B9R8-F1
#
_cell.length_a   1.000
_cell.length_b   1.000
_cell.length_c   1.000
_cell.angle_alpha   90.00
_cell.angle_beta   90.00
_cell.angle_gamma   90.00
#
_symmetry.space_group_name_H-M   'P 1'
#
loop_
_entity.id
_entity.type
_entity.pdbx_description
1 polymer ?
#
loop_
_entity_poly.entity_id
_entity_poly.type
_entity_poly.pdbx_seq_one_letter_code
_entity_poly.pdbx_strand_id
1 'polypeptide(L)'
;MGYEQKEKCYGFDVTYEETPHIWSHKHDYTIDEIWNTNNTLARLIDPRLQAFKQLDKHGYPGDFSDMRTWNKTIQKMIDAFELMKYVHSLSDDEERRVSEGLSLFCKYFRNLWD
;
A
#
# COMPACT_ATOMS: atom_id res chain seq x y z
N MET A 1 -0.12 9.21 -49.89
CA MET A 1 1.28 8.89 -50.27
C MET A 1 1.95 8.32 -49.04
N GLY A 2 1.95 6.99 -48.93
CA GLY A 2 2.65 6.28 -47.87
C GLY A 2 4.13 6.23 -48.22
N TYR A 3 4.98 6.66 -47.30
CA TYR A 3 6.42 6.52 -47.43
C TYR A 3 6.82 5.19 -46.79
N GLU A 4 7.04 4.20 -47.66
CA GLU A 4 7.63 2.91 -47.34
C GLU A 4 9.15 3.09 -47.31
N GLN A 5 9.74 3.11 -46.12
CA GLN A 5 11.19 3.20 -45.98
C GLN A 5 11.75 1.77 -45.94
N LYS A 6 12.17 1.28 -47.12
CA LYS A 6 12.88 0.00 -47.27
C LYS A 6 14.35 0.22 -47.01
N GLU A 7 14.84 -0.22 -45.86
CA GLU A 7 16.27 -0.49 -45.69
C GLU A 7 16.49 -2.00 -45.65
N LYS A 8 17.11 -2.52 -46.71
CA LYS A 8 17.63 -3.88 -46.76
C LYS A 8 19.03 -3.87 -46.17
N CYS A 9 19.19 -4.44 -44.98
CA CYS A 9 20.49 -4.79 -44.43
C CYS A 9 20.46 -6.26 -43.96
N TYR A 10 21.19 -7.10 -44.72
CA TYR A 10 21.81 -8.37 -44.32
C TYR A 10 20.97 -9.43 -43.57
N GLY A 11 20.28 -10.26 -44.35
CA GLY A 11 20.48 -11.73 -44.35
C GLY A 11 20.45 -12.52 -43.03
N PHE A 12 19.51 -12.26 -42.13
CA PHE A 12 19.21 -13.21 -41.06
C PHE A 12 17.69 -13.32 -40.89
N ASP A 13 17.13 -14.49 -41.20
CA ASP A 13 15.76 -14.84 -40.86
C ASP A 13 15.71 -15.07 -39.34
N VAL A 14 15.45 -14.00 -38.58
CA VAL A 14 15.12 -14.13 -37.16
C VAL A 14 13.68 -14.64 -37.09
N THR A 15 13.51 -15.92 -36.79
CA THR A 15 12.21 -16.47 -36.40
C THR A 15 11.79 -15.80 -35.09
N TYR A 16 10.71 -15.00 -35.15
CA TYR A 16 10.11 -14.35 -34.00
C TYR A 16 9.41 -15.43 -33.16
N GLU A 17 10.16 -16.18 -32.35
CA GLU A 17 9.56 -16.91 -31.25
C GLU A 17 9.07 -15.86 -30.24
N GLU A 18 7.75 -15.73 -30.13
CA GLU A 18 7.09 -14.90 -29.13
C GLU A 18 7.50 -15.39 -27.73
N THR A 19 8.62 -14.88 -27.22
CA THR A 19 8.95 -15.02 -25.81
C THR A 19 7.79 -14.39 -25.04
N PRO A 20 7.08 -15.12 -24.17
CA PRO A 20 6.00 -14.54 -23.39
C PRO A 20 6.57 -13.34 -22.65
N HIS A 21 5.97 -12.16 -22.81
CA HIS A 21 6.32 -11.00 -22.00
C HIS A 21 6.03 -11.37 -20.54
N ILE A 22 7.06 -11.85 -19.84
CA ILE A 22 7.00 -12.07 -18.39
C ILE A 22 7.04 -10.67 -17.78
N TRP A 23 5.86 -10.11 -17.54
CA TRP A 23 5.73 -8.88 -16.76
C TRP A 23 6.39 -9.10 -15.41
N SER A 24 7.42 -8.32 -15.12
CA SER A 24 8.18 -8.40 -13.88
C SER A 24 8.27 -7.02 -13.26
N HIS A 25 7.72 -6.88 -12.06
CA HIS A 25 7.82 -5.67 -11.24
C HIS A 25 9.16 -5.56 -10.50
N LYS A 26 10.13 -6.44 -10.81
CA LYS A 26 11.42 -6.53 -10.11
C LYS A 26 12.20 -5.21 -10.14
N HIS A 27 12.00 -4.38 -11.17
CA HIS A 27 12.71 -3.11 -11.34
C HIS A 27 11.79 -1.88 -11.22
N ASP A 28 10.53 -2.08 -10.82
CA ASP A 28 9.56 -0.98 -10.67
C ASP A 28 9.79 -0.17 -9.39
N TYR A 29 10.48 -0.78 -8.42
CA TYR A 29 10.76 -0.20 -7.10
C TYR A 29 12.23 -0.33 -6.75
N THR A 30 12.70 0.57 -5.88
CA THR A 30 14.05 0.46 -5.33
C THR A 30 14.16 -0.77 -4.43
N ILE A 31 15.38 -1.32 -4.29
CA ILE A 31 15.60 -2.46 -3.39
C ILE A 31 15.23 -2.13 -1.93
N ASP A 32 15.45 -0.88 -1.52
CA ASP A 32 15.10 -0.39 -0.19
C ASP A 32 13.58 -0.35 0.04
N GLU A 33 12.79 0.05 -0.95
CA GLU A 33 11.33 0.00 -0.87
C GLU A 33 10.81 -1.43 -0.83
N ILE A 34 11.45 -2.35 -1.56
CA ILE A 34 11.10 -3.78 -1.55
C ILE A 34 11.38 -4.35 -0.15
N TRP A 35 12.56 -4.14 0.41
CA TRP A 35 12.93 -4.66 1.73
C TRP A 35 12.17 -3.99 2.88
N ASN A 36 11.78 -2.71 2.73
CA ASN A 36 11.02 -1.96 3.73
C ASN A 36 9.58 -1.71 3.28
N THR A 37 8.96 -2.70 2.64
CA THR A 37 7.60 -2.57 2.09
C THR A 37 6.61 -2.11 3.17
N ASN A 38 6.69 -2.67 4.38
CA ASN A 38 5.85 -2.28 5.50
C ASN A 38 6.01 -0.80 5.89
N ASN A 39 7.24 -0.28 5.99
CA ASN A 39 7.48 1.12 6.31
C ASN A 39 6.98 2.04 5.20
N THR A 40 7.18 1.65 3.95
CA THR A 40 6.72 2.39 2.77
C THR A 40 5.19 2.48 2.75
N LEU A 41 4.49 1.36 2.96
CA LEU A 41 3.04 1.34 3.05
C LEU A 41 2.53 2.13 4.26
N ALA A 42 3.20 2.05 5.41
CA ALA A 42 2.84 2.82 6.60
C ALA A 42 2.88 4.33 6.34
N ARG A 43 3.90 4.83 5.64
CA ARG A 43 4.00 6.25 5.24
C ARG A 43 2.88 6.69 4.30
N LEU A 44 2.31 5.77 3.52
CA LEU A 44 1.16 6.06 2.66
C LEU A 44 -0.17 5.98 3.44
N ILE A 45 -0.32 5.00 4.32
CA ILE A 45 -1.57 4.71 5.02
C ILE A 45 -1.82 5.70 6.16
N ASP A 46 -0.80 6.00 6.98
CA ASP A 46 -0.87 6.92 8.13
C ASP A 46 -1.58 8.25 7.81
N PRO A 47 -1.12 9.07 6.83
CA PRO A 47 -1.77 10.35 6.54
C PRO A 47 -3.20 10.20 6.02
N ARG A 48 -3.53 9.09 5.35
CA ARG A 48 -4.89 8.81 4.86
C ARG A 48 -5.83 8.48 6.01
N LEU A 49 -5.38 7.70 6.99
CA LEU A 49 -6.16 7.42 8.20
C LEU A 49 -6.36 8.68 9.05
N GLN A 50 -5.33 9.52 9.18
CA GLN A 50 -5.45 10.82 9.84
C GLN A 50 -6.50 11.72 9.18
N ALA A 51 -6.48 11.81 7.85
CA ALA A 51 -7.47 12.56 7.08
C ALA A 51 -8.88 11.94 7.23
N PHE A 52 -9.00 10.62 7.06
CA PHE A 52 -10.26 9.90 7.20
C PHE A 52 -10.91 10.10 8.57
N LYS A 53 -10.11 10.08 9.65
CA LYS A 53 -10.59 10.36 11.01
C LYS A 53 -11.20 11.76 11.13
N GLN A 54 -10.65 12.75 10.45
CA GLN A 54 -11.09 14.16 10.51
C GLN A 54 -12.32 14.47 9.65
N LEU A 55 -12.64 13.65 8.65
CA LEU A 55 -13.84 13.83 7.82
C LEU A 55 -15.12 13.79 8.66
N ASP A 56 -16.10 14.62 8.29
CA ASP A 56 -17.48 14.45 8.78
C ASP A 56 -18.08 13.23 8.08
N LYS A 57 -18.18 12.13 8.83
CA LYS A 57 -18.54 10.81 8.31
C LYS A 57 -20.04 10.56 8.52
N HIS A 58 -20.72 10.04 7.49
CA HIS A 58 -22.11 9.60 7.51
C HIS A 58 -22.29 8.23 8.17
N GLY A 59 -21.24 7.42 8.27
CA GLY A 59 -21.34 6.04 8.76
C GLY A 59 -20.19 5.53 9.63
N TYR A 60 -20.47 4.43 10.32
CA TYR A 60 -19.48 3.62 11.02
C TYR A 60 -19.84 2.12 10.86
N PRO A 61 -18.88 1.19 11.05
CA PRO A 61 -19.17 -0.24 10.96
C PRO A 61 -20.22 -0.68 11.97
N GLY A 62 -21.05 -1.67 11.64
CA GLY A 62 -22.15 -2.15 12.49
C GLY A 62 -21.74 -2.68 13.88
N ASP A 63 -20.45 -2.97 14.08
CA ASP A 63 -19.88 -3.39 15.36
C ASP A 63 -19.72 -2.22 16.37
N PHE A 64 -19.91 -0.97 15.93
CA PHE A 64 -19.75 0.22 16.78
C PHE A 64 -21.10 0.80 17.19
N SER A 65 -21.14 1.40 18.38
CA SER A 65 -22.33 2.10 18.89
C SER A 65 -22.46 3.52 18.36
N ASP A 66 -21.33 4.15 18.02
CA ASP A 66 -21.26 5.56 17.67
C ASP A 66 -19.94 5.91 16.95
N MET A 67 -19.92 7.09 16.34
CA MET A 67 -18.74 7.63 15.64
C MET A 67 -17.52 7.81 16.55
N ARG A 68 -17.73 8.03 17.87
CA ARG A 68 -16.62 8.25 18.80
C ARG A 68 -15.82 6.97 19.01
N THR A 69 -16.49 5.83 19.17
CA THR A 69 -15.85 4.52 19.31
C THR A 69 -15.16 4.11 18.01
N TRP A 70 -15.77 4.40 16.86
CA TRP A 70 -15.12 4.20 15.55
C TRP A 70 -13.84 5.04 15.39
N ASN A 71 -13.89 6.34 15.72
CA ASN A 71 -12.72 7.22 15.67
C ASN A 71 -11.61 6.81 16.66
N LYS A 72 -11.95 6.21 17.81
CA LYS A 72 -10.96 5.62 18.73
C LYS A 72 -10.27 4.41 18.10
N THR A 73 -11.02 3.56 17.39
CA THR A 73 -10.45 2.43 16.67
C THR A 73 -9.57 2.87 15.51
N ILE A 74 -9.97 3.89 14.73
CA ILE A 74 -9.11 4.49 13.70
C ILE A 74 -7.83 5.04 14.32
N GLN A 75 -7.89 5.69 15.50
CA GLN A 75 -6.68 6.17 16.16
C GLN A 75 -5.69 5.06 16.48
N LYS A 76 -6.15 3.88 16.93
CA LYS A 76 -5.26 2.73 17.17
C LYS A 76 -4.56 2.24 15.90
N MET A 77 -5.24 2.31 14.74
CA MET A 77 -4.61 2.04 13.46
C MET A 77 -3.56 3.10 13.13
N ILE A 78 -3.87 4.38 13.33
CA ILE A 78 -2.92 5.50 13.13
C ILE A 78 -1.67 5.29 13.98
N ASP A 79 -1.83 5.02 15.28
CA ASP A 79 -0.71 4.81 16.21
C ASP A 79 0.21 3.67 15.73
N ALA A 80 -0.37 2.56 15.25
CA ALA A 80 0.40 1.45 14.70
C ALA A 80 1.16 1.83 13.44
N PHE A 81 0.50 2.46 12.46
CA PHE A 81 1.19 2.87 11.23
C PHE A 81 2.21 3.97 11.49
N GLU A 82 2.00 4.86 12.45
CA GLU A 82 2.99 5.88 12.85
C GLU A 82 4.27 5.24 13.38
N LEU A 83 4.15 4.27 14.30
CA LEU A 83 5.29 3.47 14.80
C LEU A 83 5.97 2.69 13.67
N MET A 84 5.22 2.25 12.65
CA MET A 84 5.79 1.52 11.52
C MET A 84 6.43 2.41 10.45
N LYS A 85 6.46 3.75 10.56
CA LYS A 85 6.98 4.61 9.47
C LYS A 85 8.48 4.50 9.23
N TYR A 86 9.26 4.07 10.22
CA TYR A 86 10.71 4.08 10.16
C TYR A 86 11.29 2.75 10.64
N VAL A 87 12.48 2.41 10.13
CA VAL A 87 13.21 1.24 10.58
C VAL A 87 13.80 1.55 11.96
N HIS A 88 13.30 0.88 13.00
CA HIS A 88 13.83 0.94 14.36
C HIS A 88 13.38 -0.27 15.18
N SER A 89 14.02 -0.50 16.32
CA SER A 89 13.58 -1.48 17.29
C SER A 89 12.38 -0.93 18.07
N LEU A 90 11.28 -1.66 18.08
CA LEU A 90 10.12 -1.39 18.92
C LEU A 90 10.32 -2.04 20.30
N SER A 91 9.85 -1.36 21.34
CA SER A 91 9.66 -1.97 22.66
C SER A 91 8.49 -2.98 22.64
N ASP A 92 8.43 -3.85 23.64
CA ASP A 92 7.33 -4.83 23.76
C ASP A 92 5.94 -4.18 23.79
N ASP A 93 5.82 -2.98 24.39
CA ASP A 93 4.55 -2.24 24.39
C ASP A 93 4.22 -1.67 23.01
N GLU A 94 5.22 -1.14 22.30
CA GLU A 94 5.03 -0.64 20.93
C GLU A 94 4.68 -1.78 19.97
N GLU A 95 5.32 -2.94 20.07
CA GLU A 95 4.95 -4.14 19.32
C GLU A 95 3.51 -4.57 19.59
N ARG A 96 3.08 -4.54 20.86
CA ARG A 96 1.69 -4.82 21.23
C ARG A 96 0.72 -3.81 20.59
N ARG A 97 1.06 -2.52 20.59
CA ARG A 97 0.25 -1.46 19.96
C ARG A 97 0.19 -1.63 18.44
N VAL A 98 1.31 -1.96 17.80
CA VAL A 98 1.39 -2.26 16.36
C VAL A 98 0.51 -3.46 16.02
N SER A 99 0.63 -4.55 16.77
CA SER A 99 -0.16 -5.77 16.57
C SER A 99 -1.67 -5.52 16.72
N GLU A 100 -2.07 -4.75 17.74
CA GLU A 100 -3.47 -4.35 17.95
C GLU A 100 -3.98 -3.49 16.78
N GLY A 101 -3.24 -2.46 16.39
CA GLY A 101 -3.63 -1.56 15.30
C GLY A 101 -3.69 -2.25 13.94
N LEU A 102 -2.75 -3.14 13.62
CA LEU A 102 -2.77 -3.94 12.39
C LEU A 102 -3.95 -4.91 12.35
N SER A 103 -4.28 -5.53 13.48
CA SER A 103 -5.45 -6.42 13.60
C SER A 103 -6.76 -5.65 13.35
N LEU A 104 -6.88 -4.45 13.92
CA LEU A 104 -8.01 -3.56 13.68
C LEU A 104 -8.06 -3.09 12.22
N PHE A 105 -6.93 -2.71 11.63
CA PHE A 105 -6.85 -2.30 10.24
C PHE A 105 -7.28 -3.44 9.31
N CYS A 106 -6.77 -4.66 9.52
CA CYS A 106 -7.18 -5.84 8.77
C CYS A 106 -8.69 -6.07 8.86
N LYS A 107 -9.25 -6.02 10.08
CA LYS A 107 -10.69 -6.23 10.31
C LYS A 107 -11.55 -5.19 9.60
N TYR A 108 -11.17 -3.92 9.63
CA TYR A 108 -12.00 -2.81 9.17
C TYR A 108 -11.48 -2.12 7.90
N PHE A 109 -10.55 -2.73 7.18
CA PHE A 109 -9.96 -2.14 5.97
C PHE A 109 -11.04 -1.74 4.96
N ARG A 110 -12.04 -2.61 4.79
CA ARG A 110 -13.18 -2.40 3.90
C ARG A 110 -14.26 -1.47 4.47
N ASN A 111 -14.02 -0.85 5.62
CA ASN A 111 -14.86 0.17 6.23
C ASN A 111 -14.20 1.56 6.22
N LEU A 112 -13.05 1.70 5.56
CA LEU A 112 -12.41 2.99 5.32
C LEU A 112 -13.04 3.69 4.11
N TRP A 113 -14.36 3.79 4.12
CA TRP A 113 -15.20 4.53 3.18
C TRP A 113 -16.23 5.32 3.99
N ASP A 114 -16.84 6.30 3.34
CA ASP A 114 -17.96 7.06 3.89
C ASP A 114 -19.09 7.15 2.85
#